data_AF-A0AA37XGQ2-F1
#
_entry.id   AF-A0AA37XGQ2-F1
#
_cell.length_a   1.000
_cell.length_b   1.000
_cell.length_c   1.000
_cell.angle_alpha   90.00
_cell.angle_beta   90.00
_cell.angle_gamma   90.00
#
_symmetry.space_group_name_H-M   'P 1'
#
loop_
_entity.id
_entity.type
_entity.pdbx_description
1 polymer ?
#
loop_
_entity_poly.entity_id
_entity_poly.type
_entity_poly.pdbx_seq_one_letter_code
_entity_poly.pdbx_strand_id
1 'polypeptide(L)'
;MTGASAPTDLKREISGYAARADRFDVLDLPPRTYLAVDGHGDPNTAPAWADALAALYPVAYALKHLGRRELGRDHVVMPLEALWWSADMATFTSARDKSTWDWRAMILTPAWVTPEHVATATAAVR
;
A
#
# COMPACT_ATOMS: atom_id res chain seq x y z
N MET A 1 34.63 2.52 6.45
CA MET A 1 33.35 1.76 6.47
C MET A 1 32.29 2.66 7.10
N THR A 2 31.59 3.46 6.31
CA THR A 2 30.40 4.18 6.77
C THR A 2 29.31 3.14 7.01
N GLY A 3 28.91 2.94 8.27
CA GLY A 3 27.81 2.04 8.61
C GLY A 3 26.57 2.43 7.81
N ALA A 4 25.93 1.45 7.16
CA ALA A 4 24.69 1.72 6.45
C ALA A 4 23.69 2.34 7.43
N SER A 5 23.18 3.53 7.10
CA SER A 5 22.09 4.15 7.85
C SER A 5 20.90 3.19 7.91
N ALA A 6 20.16 3.21 9.01
CA ALA A 6 18.95 2.41 9.14
C ALA A 6 17.96 2.72 7.99
N PRO A 7 17.21 1.73 7.49
CA PRO A 7 16.23 1.97 6.45
C PRO A 7 15.14 2.94 6.94
N THR A 8 14.67 3.79 6.03
CA THR A 8 13.53 4.69 6.30
C THR A 8 12.28 3.86 6.60
N ASP A 9 11.64 4.11 7.73
CA ASP A 9 10.38 3.46 8.14
C ASP A 9 9.30 4.52 8.36
N LEU A 10 8.45 4.72 7.34
CA LEU A 10 7.44 5.76 7.36
C LEU A 10 6.36 5.53 8.43
N LYS A 11 6.21 4.32 8.97
CA LYS A 11 5.31 4.07 10.11
C LYS A 11 5.73 4.85 11.36
N ARG A 12 7.02 5.14 11.49
CA ARG A 12 7.59 5.90 12.61
C ARG A 12 7.47 7.42 12.40
N GLU A 13 7.27 7.85 11.16
CA GLU A 13 7.23 9.25 10.76
C GLU A 13 5.80 9.78 10.59
N ILE A 14 4.86 8.91 10.25
CA ILE A 14 3.47 9.26 9.97
C ILE A 14 2.60 8.93 11.18
N SER A 15 2.01 9.98 11.77
CA SER A 15 1.14 9.88 12.95
C SER A 15 -0.02 8.90 12.78
N GLY A 16 -0.53 8.74 11.54
CA GLY A 16 -1.58 7.77 11.20
C GLY A 16 -1.27 6.31 11.51
N TYR A 17 0.01 5.91 11.62
CA TYR A 17 0.39 4.55 12.03
C TYR A 17 0.73 4.42 13.52
N ALA A 18 0.59 5.50 14.29
CA ALA A 18 0.88 5.53 15.72
C ALA A 18 -0.41 5.56 16.58
N ALA A 19 -1.51 5.02 16.04
CA ALA A 19 -2.78 4.97 16.73
C ALA A 19 -2.67 4.27 18.08
N ARG A 20 -3.35 4.81 19.09
CA ARG A 20 -3.45 4.20 20.42
C ARG A 20 -4.79 3.50 20.54
N ALA A 21 -4.81 2.36 21.21
CA ALA A 21 -6.08 1.79 21.68
C ALA A 21 -6.79 2.83 22.56
N ASP A 22 -8.11 2.75 22.69
CA ASP A 22 -8.97 3.58 23.56
C ASP A 22 -9.10 5.09 23.27
N ARG A 23 -8.45 5.60 22.22
CA ARG A 23 -8.50 7.03 21.87
C ARG A 23 -8.89 7.29 20.42
N PHE A 24 -9.70 8.32 20.21
CA PHE A 24 -9.92 8.92 18.89
C PHE A 24 -9.06 10.15 18.72
N ASP A 25 -8.34 10.21 17.59
CA ASP A 25 -7.53 11.36 17.19
C ASP A 25 -8.06 11.92 15.88
N VAL A 26 -8.09 13.26 15.78
CA VAL A 26 -8.27 13.95 14.50
C VAL A 26 -6.88 14.16 13.90
N LEU A 27 -6.68 13.69 12.66
CA LEU A 27 -5.39 13.74 11.98
C LEU A 27 -5.53 14.48 10.65
N ASP A 28 -4.56 15.34 10.35
CA ASP A 28 -4.36 15.89 9.01
C ASP A 28 -3.41 14.98 8.24
N LEU A 29 -3.95 14.28 7.23
CA LEU A 29 -3.17 13.38 6.37
C LEU A 29 -2.89 14.08 5.03
N PRO A 30 -1.66 14.52 4.74
CA PRO A 30 -1.33 15.16 3.47
C PRO A 30 -1.38 14.14 2.32
N PRO A 31 -1.48 14.59 1.06
CA PRO A 31 -1.34 13.71 -0.11
C PRO A 31 -0.06 12.88 -0.06
N ARG A 32 -0.16 11.63 -0.48
CA ARG A 32 0.93 10.65 -0.51
C ARG A 32 0.85 9.80 -1.78
N THR A 33 1.96 9.16 -2.13
CA THR A 33 2.07 8.31 -3.33
C THR A 33 1.97 6.85 -2.94
N TYR A 34 1.11 6.11 -3.62
CA TYR A 34 0.88 4.68 -3.38
C TYR A 34 1.10 3.88 -4.67
N LEU A 35 1.60 2.66 -4.53
CA LEU A 35 1.26 1.61 -5.49
C LEU A 35 -0.18 1.20 -5.22
N ALA A 36 -1.01 1.09 -6.25
CA ALA A 36 -2.42 0.78 -6.07
C ALA A 36 -2.96 -0.09 -7.19
N VAL A 37 -3.91 -0.97 -6.84
CA VAL A 37 -4.71 -1.78 -7.77
C VAL A 37 -6.17 -1.65 -7.35
N ASP A 38 -7.02 -1.33 -8.33
CA ASP A 38 -8.47 -1.33 -8.17
C ASP A 38 -9.03 -2.71 -8.47
N GLY A 39 -10.12 -3.07 -7.79
CA GLY A 39 -10.85 -4.29 -8.06
C GLY A 39 -12.25 -4.28 -7.49
N HIS A 40 -12.92 -5.40 -7.69
CA HIS A 40 -14.33 -5.58 -7.39
C HIS A 40 -14.59 -6.99 -6.85
N GLY A 41 -15.60 -7.12 -6.00
CA GLY A 41 -16.07 -8.38 -5.46
C GLY A 41 -15.49 -8.74 -4.10
N ASP A 42 -15.96 -9.87 -3.57
CA ASP A 42 -15.64 -10.33 -2.21
C ASP A 42 -14.15 -10.69 -2.10
N PRO A 43 -13.36 -9.98 -1.28
CA PRO A 43 -11.92 -10.22 -1.15
C PRO A 43 -11.59 -11.60 -0.54
N ASN A 44 -12.57 -12.29 0.05
CA ASN A 44 -12.37 -13.61 0.66
C ASN A 44 -12.49 -14.75 -0.34
N THR A 45 -13.13 -14.52 -1.49
CA THR A 45 -13.51 -15.59 -2.43
C THR A 45 -13.17 -15.26 -3.88
N ALA A 46 -13.20 -13.99 -4.27
CA ALA A 46 -12.86 -13.58 -5.62
C ALA A 46 -11.33 -13.63 -5.84
N PRO A 47 -10.84 -14.25 -6.93
CA PRO A 47 -9.41 -14.29 -7.25
C PRO A 47 -8.77 -12.91 -7.39
N ALA A 48 -9.55 -11.91 -7.84
CA ALA A 48 -9.08 -10.56 -8.12
C ALA A 48 -8.31 -9.93 -6.94
N TRP A 49 -8.73 -10.18 -5.69
CA TRP A 49 -8.03 -9.68 -4.52
C TRP A 49 -6.66 -10.33 -4.35
N ALA A 50 -6.58 -11.66 -4.44
CA ALA A 50 -5.33 -12.38 -4.34
C ALA A 50 -4.36 -11.99 -5.47
N ASP A 51 -4.87 -11.85 -6.69
CA ASP A 51 -4.10 -11.42 -7.87
C ASP A 51 -3.55 -10.00 -7.69
N ALA A 52 -4.35 -9.08 -7.14
CA ALA A 52 -3.91 -7.72 -6.82
C ALA A 52 -2.74 -7.71 -5.82
N LEU A 53 -2.80 -8.52 -4.77
CA LEU A 53 -1.70 -8.64 -3.81
C LEU A 53 -0.47 -9.32 -4.42
N ALA A 54 -0.68 -10.34 -5.24
CA ALA A 54 0.38 -11.03 -5.98
C ALA A 54 1.09 -10.10 -6.99
N ALA A 55 0.42 -9.05 -7.48
CA ALA A 55 1.04 -8.01 -8.29
C ALA A 55 1.72 -6.90 -7.45
N LEU A 56 1.06 -6.43 -6.39
CA LEU A 56 1.54 -5.28 -5.60
C LEU A 56 2.84 -5.58 -4.85
N TYR A 57 2.93 -6.73 -4.17
CA TYR A 57 4.08 -7.02 -3.32
C TYR A 57 5.40 -7.17 -4.10
N PRO A 58 5.46 -7.92 -5.22
CA PRO A 58 6.68 -8.01 -6.01
C PRO A 58 7.18 -6.63 -6.46
N VAL A 59 6.30 -5.76 -6.95
CA VAL A 59 6.67 -4.40 -7.36
C VAL A 59 7.19 -3.57 -6.18
N ALA A 60 6.53 -3.65 -5.02
CA ALA A 60 6.97 -2.94 -3.81
C ALA A 60 8.37 -3.39 -3.35
N TYR A 61 8.65 -4.70 -3.36
CA TYR A 61 9.96 -5.23 -3.01
C TYR A 61 11.03 -4.90 -4.08
N ALA A 62 10.66 -4.90 -5.35
CA ALA A 62 11.55 -4.47 -6.43
C ALA A 62 11.95 -2.99 -6.28
N LEU A 63 11.01 -2.10 -5.91
CA LEU A 63 11.32 -0.70 -5.58
C LEU A 63 12.26 -0.57 -4.38
N LYS A 64 12.05 -1.36 -3.32
CA LYS A 64 12.98 -1.41 -2.18
C LYS A 64 14.37 -1.81 -2.61
N HIS A 65 14.50 -2.84 -3.44
CA HIS A 65 15.79 -3.30 -3.93
C HIS A 65 16.47 -2.28 -4.85
N LEU A 66 15.73 -1.65 -5.75
CA LEU A 66 16.20 -0.55 -6.60
C LEU A 66 16.74 0.60 -5.76
N GLY A 67 15.93 1.08 -4.80
CA GLY A 67 16.31 2.15 -3.88
C GLY A 67 17.60 1.84 -3.11
N ARG A 68 17.70 0.63 -2.54
CA ARG A 68 18.87 0.20 -1.77
C ARG A 68 20.13 0.06 -2.62
N ARG A 69 20.03 -0.54 -3.81
CA ARG A 69 21.19 -0.93 -4.63
C ARG A 69 21.72 0.20 -5.51
N GLU A 70 20.82 0.97 -6.10
CA GLU A 70 21.18 1.94 -7.15
C GLU A 70 21.14 3.38 -6.64
N LEU A 71 20.27 3.68 -5.66
CA LEU A 71 20.02 5.05 -5.21
C LEU A 71 20.56 5.33 -3.81
N GLY A 72 21.04 4.32 -3.08
CA GLY A 72 21.44 4.44 -1.67
C GLY A 72 20.29 4.80 -0.72
N ARG A 73 19.04 4.56 -1.13
CA ARG A 73 17.79 4.89 -0.41
C ARG A 73 17.06 3.61 0.01
N ASP A 74 17.43 3.04 1.14
CA ASP A 74 16.74 1.89 1.70
C ASP A 74 15.49 2.32 2.49
N HIS A 75 14.39 1.58 2.33
CA HIS A 75 13.14 1.83 3.06
C HIS A 75 12.44 0.52 3.41
N VAL A 76 11.61 0.55 4.44
CA VAL A 76 10.73 -0.57 4.81
C VAL A 76 9.53 -0.58 3.85
N VAL A 77 9.13 -1.75 3.36
CA VAL A 77 7.87 -1.90 2.61
C VAL A 77 6.73 -1.61 3.57
N MET A 78 5.88 -0.65 3.22
CA MET A 78 4.76 -0.23 4.05
C MET A 78 3.67 -1.31 4.14
N PRO A 79 2.87 -1.33 5.21
CA PRO A 79 1.77 -2.26 5.33
C PRO A 79 0.78 -2.11 4.17
N LEU A 80 0.11 -3.22 3.84
CA LEU A 80 -1.04 -3.17 2.94
C LEU A 80 -2.15 -2.35 3.58
N GLU A 81 -2.69 -1.43 2.81
CA GLU A 81 -3.89 -0.69 3.11
C GLU A 81 -4.94 -0.99 2.03
N ALA A 82 -6.21 -0.78 2.37
CA ALA A 82 -7.28 -0.90 1.40
C ALA A 82 -8.42 0.07 1.68
N LEU A 83 -8.89 0.70 0.62
CA LEU A 83 -10.14 1.45 0.62
C LEU A 83 -11.26 0.51 0.16
N TRP A 84 -12.43 0.64 0.77
CA TRP A 84 -13.60 -0.20 0.51
C TRP A 84 -14.82 0.69 0.32
N TRP A 85 -15.57 0.45 -0.74
CA TRP A 85 -16.82 1.14 -1.01
C TRP A 85 -17.77 0.25 -1.82
N SER A 86 -18.96 0.75 -2.12
CA SER A 86 -19.97 0.10 -2.95
C SER A 86 -20.96 1.17 -3.42
N ALA A 87 -21.73 0.89 -4.48
CA ALA A 87 -22.84 1.76 -4.88
C ALA A 87 -23.92 1.87 -3.79
N ASP A 88 -24.11 0.80 -3.00
CA ASP A 88 -24.98 0.78 -1.83
C ASP A 88 -24.18 0.47 -0.57
N MET A 89 -24.06 1.43 0.36
CA MET A 89 -23.34 1.26 1.63
C MET A 89 -24.02 0.27 2.58
N ALA A 90 -25.30 -0.08 2.37
CA ALA A 90 -25.99 -1.11 3.17
C ALA A 90 -25.32 -2.49 3.02
N THR A 91 -24.56 -2.70 1.95
CA THR A 91 -23.74 -3.91 1.70
C THR A 91 -22.72 -4.18 2.81
N PHE A 92 -22.25 -3.16 3.53
CA PHE A 92 -21.33 -3.33 4.67
C PHE A 92 -22.03 -3.65 6.00
N THR A 93 -23.37 -3.50 6.07
CA THR A 93 -24.11 -3.54 7.34
C THR A 93 -25.24 -4.55 7.33
N SER A 94 -26.39 -4.18 6.77
CA SER A 94 -27.63 -4.97 6.78
C SER A 94 -27.69 -5.98 5.66
N ALA A 95 -27.33 -5.60 4.43
CA ALA A 95 -27.37 -6.47 3.27
C ALA A 95 -26.21 -7.50 3.26
N ARG A 96 -25.06 -7.13 3.82
CA ARG A 96 -23.88 -8.01 4.00
C ARG A 96 -23.43 -8.72 2.72
N ASP A 97 -23.57 -8.05 1.58
CA ASP A 97 -23.20 -8.58 0.29
C ASP A 97 -21.84 -8.05 -0.15
N LYS A 98 -20.78 -8.82 0.12
CA LYS A 98 -19.41 -8.47 -0.27
C LYS A 98 -19.16 -8.56 -1.77
N SER A 99 -20.03 -9.23 -2.52
CA SER A 99 -19.82 -9.42 -3.96
C SER A 99 -19.97 -8.13 -4.76
N THR A 100 -20.57 -7.09 -4.16
CA THR A 100 -20.78 -5.77 -4.74
C THR A 100 -19.81 -4.71 -4.22
N TRP A 101 -18.79 -5.14 -3.48
CA TRP A 101 -17.76 -4.23 -2.98
C TRP A 101 -16.81 -3.83 -4.10
N ASP A 102 -16.54 -2.54 -4.17
CA ASP A 102 -15.40 -1.99 -4.89
C ASP A 102 -14.28 -1.72 -3.89
N TRP A 103 -13.04 -1.94 -4.30
CA TRP A 103 -11.90 -1.75 -3.44
C TRP A 103 -10.67 -1.26 -4.20
N ARG A 104 -9.78 -0.60 -3.44
CA ARG A 104 -8.45 -0.20 -3.89
C ARG A 104 -7.44 -0.72 -2.89
N ALA A 105 -6.68 -1.75 -3.28
CA ALA A 105 -5.55 -2.25 -2.51
C ALA A 105 -4.34 -1.35 -2.75
N MET A 106 -3.63 -0.94 -1.70
CA MET A 106 -2.55 0.04 -1.83
C MET A 106 -1.39 -0.18 -0.85
N ILE A 107 -0.19 0.20 -1.29
CA ILE A 107 1.04 0.21 -0.48
C ILE A 107 1.67 1.58 -0.59
N LEU A 108 1.82 2.27 0.53
CA LEU A 108 2.45 3.60 0.59
C LEU A 108 3.91 3.52 0.14
N THR A 109 4.32 4.45 -0.71
CA THR A 109 5.69 4.58 -1.18
C THR A 109 6.36 5.85 -0.64
N PRO A 110 7.69 5.84 -0.41
CA PRO A 110 8.42 7.05 -0.07
C PRO A 110 8.33 8.13 -1.15
N ALA A 111 8.39 9.40 -0.76
CA ALA A 111 8.26 10.55 -1.66
C ALA A 111 9.32 10.65 -2.78
N TRP A 112 10.41 9.90 -2.67
CA TRP A 112 11.44 9.85 -3.70
C TRP A 112 11.13 8.88 -4.85
N VAL A 113 10.15 7.99 -4.66
CA VAL A 113 9.70 7.08 -5.72
C VAL A 113 9.01 7.91 -6.81
N THR A 114 9.39 7.66 -8.06
CA THR A 114 8.88 8.36 -9.25
C THR A 114 8.22 7.35 -10.18
N PRO A 115 7.43 7.81 -11.18
CA PRO A 115 6.86 6.92 -12.19
C PRO A 115 7.90 6.06 -12.91
N GLU A 116 9.09 6.59 -13.19
CA GLU A 116 10.18 5.82 -13.83
C GLU A 116 10.68 4.68 -12.94
N HIS A 117 10.84 4.93 -11.63
CA HIS A 117 11.22 3.87 -10.68
C HIS A 117 10.17 2.76 -10.64
N VAL A 118 8.88 3.12 -10.67
CA VAL A 118 7.78 2.14 -10.72
C VAL A 118 7.84 1.34 -12.01
N ALA A 119 8.03 1.98 -13.16
CA ALA A 119 8.14 1.29 -14.45
C ALA A 119 9.30 0.29 -14.46
N THR A 120 10.48 0.69 -13.96
CA THR A 120 11.65 -0.19 -13.81
C THR A 120 11.34 -1.39 -12.89
N ALA A 121 10.74 -1.14 -11.72
CA ALA A 121 10.39 -2.20 -10.78
C ALA A 121 9.35 -3.17 -11.35
N THR A 122 8.34 -2.69 -12.07
CA THR A 122 7.35 -3.52 -12.76
C THR A 122 7.99 -4.37 -13.84
N ALA A 123 8.93 -3.85 -14.63
CA ALA A 123 9.62 -4.62 -15.66
C ALA A 123 10.48 -5.76 -15.07
N ALA A 124 10.99 -5.60 -13.85
CA ALA A 124 11.85 -6.58 -13.20
C ALA A 124 11.11 -7.78 -12.56
N VAL A 125 9.77 -7.71 -12.44
CA VAL A 125 8.96 -8.74 -11.75
C VAL A 125 7.95 -9.44 -12.68
N ARG A 126 8.10 -9.24 -13.99
CA ARG A 126 7.33 -9.93 -15.03
C ARG A 126 7.95 -11.27 -15.40
#